data_AF-A0A0R3S8U3-F1
#
_entry.id   AF-A0A0R3S8U3-F1
#
_cell.length_a   1.000
_cell.length_b   1.000
_cell.length_c   1.000
_cell.angle_alpha   90.00
_cell.angle_beta   90.00
_cell.angle_gamma   90.00
#
_symmetry.space_group_name_H-M   'P 1'
#
loop_
_entity.id
_entity.type
_entity.pdbx_description
1 polymer ?
#
loop_
_entity_poly.entity_id
_entity_poly.type
_entity_poly.pdbx_seq_one_letter_code
_entity_poly.pdbx_strand_id
1 'polypeptide(L)'
;MKQIWEEGFKAYVRQWWNWLDFIMLTLFLTTVGLRVVGLILRKTERYGFELAGREHWPADDPTLLSESFFAIAHIFSFARIIFLFQVNEQLGPLQISLGNMLIDITKFLFIFLLVITSFACGLHQLYYYYFSEDNDMRPAAFSS
;
A
#
# COMPACT_ATOMS: atom_id res chain seq x y z
N MET A 1 -14.89 8.76 -15.67
CA MET A 1 -16.05 8.08 -16.29
C MET A 1 -16.30 8.56 -17.72
N LYS A 2 -16.55 9.86 -17.99
CA LYS A 2 -16.67 10.38 -19.37
C LYS A 2 -15.47 10.05 -20.26
N GLN A 3 -14.25 10.27 -19.75
CA GLN A 3 -13.01 10.04 -20.48
C GLN A 3 -12.78 8.57 -20.91
N ILE A 4 -13.19 7.61 -20.07
CA ILE A 4 -13.09 6.16 -20.37
C ILE A 4 -14.03 5.77 -21.52
N TRP A 5 -15.19 6.40 -21.57
CA TRP A 5 -16.20 6.17 -22.61
C TRP A 5 -15.81 6.82 -23.95
N GLU A 6 -15.10 7.95 -23.91
CA GLU A 6 -14.71 8.73 -25.10
C GLU A 6 -13.39 8.25 -25.73
N GLU A 7 -12.38 7.87 -24.94
CA GLU A 7 -11.06 7.46 -25.45
C GLU A 7 -10.93 5.93 -25.65
N GLY A 8 -11.82 5.15 -25.03
CA GLY A 8 -11.77 3.69 -25.00
C GLY A 8 -10.81 3.15 -23.94
N PHE A 9 -11.20 2.04 -23.29
CA PHE A 9 -10.47 1.43 -22.17
C PHE A 9 -8.98 1.16 -22.44
N LYS A 10 -8.64 0.74 -23.67
CA LYS A 10 -7.25 0.42 -24.06
C LYS A 10 -6.35 1.66 -24.16
N ALA A 11 -6.89 2.81 -24.52
CA ALA A 11 -6.13 4.07 -24.54
C ALA A 11 -5.94 4.61 -23.11
N TYR A 12 -6.98 4.51 -22.28
CA TYR A 12 -6.94 4.96 -20.89
C TYR A 12 -5.84 4.27 -20.06
N VAL A 13 -5.70 2.95 -20.19
CA VAL A 13 -4.73 2.14 -19.42
C VAL A 13 -3.27 2.38 -19.86
N ARG A 14 -3.02 2.91 -21.07
CA ARG A 14 -1.65 3.13 -21.56
C ARG A 14 -1.01 4.39 -20.95
N GLN A 15 -1.81 5.32 -20.46
CA GLN A 15 -1.32 6.56 -19.90
C GLN A 15 -1.02 6.38 -18.40
N TRP A 16 0.27 6.47 -18.04
CA TRP A 16 0.74 6.31 -16.65
C TRP A 16 -0.01 7.18 -15.65
N TRP A 17 -0.37 8.39 -16.08
CA TRP A 17 -1.11 9.35 -15.28
C TRP A 17 -2.53 8.90 -14.91
N ASN A 18 -3.19 8.15 -15.80
CA ASN A 18 -4.51 7.59 -15.52
C ASN A 18 -4.44 6.48 -14.46
N TRP A 19 -3.31 5.79 -14.34
CA TRP A 19 -3.09 4.82 -13.27
C TRP A 19 -3.01 5.47 -11.89
N LEU A 20 -2.34 6.63 -11.77
CA LEU A 20 -2.30 7.35 -10.50
C LEU A 20 -3.69 7.84 -10.08
N ASP A 21 -4.47 8.39 -11.01
CA ASP A 21 -5.85 8.80 -10.74
C ASP A 21 -6.74 7.60 -10.37
N PHE A 22 -6.58 6.47 -11.06
CA PHE A 22 -7.30 5.24 -10.76
C PHE A 22 -6.97 4.71 -9.36
N ILE A 23 -5.68 4.68 -8.97
CA ILE A 23 -5.24 4.25 -7.64
C ILE A 23 -5.83 5.16 -6.56
N MET A 24 -5.73 6.48 -6.72
CA MET A 24 -6.30 7.45 -5.78
C MET A 24 -7.81 7.25 -5.61
N LEU A 25 -8.57 7.15 -6.71
CA LEU A 25 -10.02 6.93 -6.66
C LEU A 25 -10.37 5.59 -6.00
N THR A 26 -9.60 4.54 -6.29
CA THR A 26 -9.79 3.22 -5.69
C THR A 26 -9.55 3.28 -4.19
N LEU A 27 -8.49 3.94 -3.73
CA LEU A 27 -8.19 4.11 -2.31
C LEU A 27 -9.29 4.88 -1.56
N PHE A 28 -9.84 5.94 -2.17
CA PHE A 28 -10.99 6.64 -1.60
C PHE A 28 -12.23 5.73 -1.53
N LEU A 29 -12.48 4.94 -2.58
CA LEU A 29 -13.61 4.02 -2.62
C LEU A 29 -13.47 2.91 -1.57
N THR A 30 -12.25 2.35 -1.41
CA THR A 30 -11.92 1.40 -0.35
C THR A 30 -12.12 2.01 1.04
N THR A 31 -11.71 3.27 1.25
CA THR A 31 -11.94 3.98 2.52
C THR A 31 -13.43 4.07 2.85
N VAL A 32 -14.26 4.49 1.89
CA VAL A 32 -15.71 4.58 2.09
C VAL A 32 -16.31 3.19 2.33
N GLY A 33 -15.88 2.18 1.57
CA GLY A 33 -16.31 0.79 1.75
C GLY A 33 -16.00 0.26 3.15
N LEU A 34 -14.77 0.46 3.63
CA LEU A 34 -14.36 0.05 4.98
C LEU A 34 -15.11 0.81 6.09
N ARG A 35 -15.40 2.11 5.90
CA ARG A 35 -16.23 2.88 6.83
C ARG A 35 -17.65 2.33 6.89
N VAL A 36 -18.25 2.00 5.74
CA VAL A 36 -19.59 1.38 5.69
C VAL A 36 -19.60 0.02 6.36
N VAL A 37 -18.59 -0.82 6.09
CA VAL A 37 -18.40 -2.12 6.76
C VAL A 37 -18.30 -1.92 8.27
N GLY A 38 -17.45 -0.99 8.74
CA GLY A 38 -17.34 -0.66 10.17
C GLY A 38 -18.67 -0.24 10.79
N LEU A 39 -19.47 0.59 10.11
CA LEU A 39 -20.80 0.99 10.57
C LEU A 39 -21.80 -0.19 10.63
N ILE A 40 -21.77 -1.09 9.66
CA ILE A 40 -22.63 -2.28 9.64
C ILE A 40 -22.25 -3.23 10.77
N LEU A 41 -20.95 -3.48 10.97
CA LEU A 41 -20.47 -4.34 12.05
C LEU A 41 -20.89 -3.80 13.42
N ARG A 42 -20.80 -2.48 13.63
CA ARG A 42 -21.27 -1.82 14.86
C ARG A 42 -22.78 -1.96 15.06
N LYS A 43 -23.57 -1.74 14.01
CA LYS A 43 -25.04 -1.90 14.07
C LYS A 43 -25.51 -3.34 14.30
N THR A 44 -24.72 -4.33 13.89
CA THR A 44 -25.08 -5.76 14.00
C THR A 44 -24.60 -6.36 15.34
N GLU A 45 -23.99 -5.56 16.23
CA GLU A 45 -23.42 -5.99 17.53
C GLU A 45 -22.45 -7.18 17.44
N ARG A 46 -21.95 -7.51 16.24
CA ARG A 46 -21.05 -8.67 16.01
C ARG A 46 -19.59 -8.37 16.30
N TYR A 47 -19.27 -7.11 16.52
CA TYR A 47 -17.94 -6.62 16.88
C TYR A 47 -18.10 -5.71 18.09
N GLY A 48 -17.19 -5.84 19.07
CA GLY A 48 -17.26 -5.30 20.43
C GLY A 48 -18.05 -4.00 20.63
N PHE A 49 -18.79 -3.98 21.74
CA PHE A 49 -19.62 -2.88 22.24
C PHE A 49 -18.99 -1.49 21.95
N GLU A 50 -19.81 -0.53 21.53
CA GLU A 50 -19.42 0.84 21.15
C GLU A 50 -18.64 1.65 22.21
N LEU A 51 -18.48 1.10 23.43
CA LEU A 51 -17.76 1.72 24.54
C LEU A 51 -16.30 1.26 24.71
N ALA A 52 -15.80 0.32 23.89
CA ALA A 52 -14.38 -0.03 23.94
C ALA A 52 -13.54 1.13 23.41
N GLY A 53 -12.71 1.74 24.27
CA GLY A 53 -11.77 2.78 23.87
C GLY A 53 -10.83 2.30 22.76
N ARG A 54 -10.32 3.22 21.93
CA ARG A 54 -9.47 2.93 20.75
C ARG A 54 -8.32 1.96 21.03
N GLU A 55 -7.82 1.95 22.26
CA GLU A 55 -6.74 1.08 22.73
C GLU A 55 -7.10 -0.42 22.73
N HIS A 56 -8.39 -0.75 22.80
CA HIS A 56 -8.89 -2.13 22.86
C HIS A 56 -9.38 -2.63 21.51
N TRP A 57 -9.25 -1.83 20.45
CA TRP A 57 -9.68 -2.24 19.12
C TRP A 57 -8.73 -3.32 18.58
N PRO A 58 -9.27 -4.39 17.96
CA PRO A 58 -8.43 -5.38 17.31
C PRO A 58 -7.62 -4.72 16.19
N ALA A 59 -6.41 -5.22 15.94
CA ALA A 59 -5.52 -4.68 14.90
C ALA A 59 -6.17 -4.69 13.51
N ASP A 60 -7.08 -5.63 13.26
CA ASP A 60 -7.80 -5.80 12.01
C ASP A 60 -9.13 -5.02 11.95
N ASP A 61 -9.36 -4.03 12.83
CA ASP A 61 -10.58 -3.23 12.81
C ASP A 61 -10.73 -2.48 11.47
N PRO A 62 -11.86 -2.64 10.75
CA PRO A 62 -12.08 -1.99 9.46
C PRO A 62 -12.00 -0.46 9.55
N THR A 63 -12.29 0.12 10.72
CA THR A 63 -12.15 1.55 11.00
C THR A 63 -10.69 1.99 10.96
N LEU A 64 -9.77 1.24 11.58
CA LEU A 64 -8.34 1.54 11.56
C LEU A 64 -7.77 1.43 10.15
N LEU A 65 -8.11 0.35 9.44
CA LEU A 65 -7.72 0.17 8.04
C LEU A 65 -8.24 1.34 7.18
N SER A 66 -9.47 1.78 7.38
CA SER A 66 -10.03 2.92 6.64
C SER A 66 -9.25 4.22 6.88
N GLU A 67 -8.73 4.45 8.09
CA GLU A 67 -7.91 5.62 8.39
C GLU A 67 -6.56 5.57 7.68
N SER A 68 -5.93 4.38 7.63
CA SER A 68 -4.69 4.18 6.89
C SER A 68 -4.88 4.42 5.39
N PHE A 69 -5.90 3.82 4.78
CA PHE A 69 -6.17 4.02 3.35
C PHE A 69 -6.56 5.47 3.03
N PHE A 70 -7.28 6.15 3.93
CA PHE A 70 -7.62 7.55 3.78
C PHE A 70 -6.38 8.44 3.76
N ALA A 71 -5.43 8.22 4.68
CA ALA A 71 -4.18 8.96 4.72
C ALA A 71 -3.35 8.76 3.44
N ILE A 72 -3.25 7.52 2.97
CA ILE A 72 -2.56 7.18 1.72
C ILE A 72 -3.26 7.87 0.53
N ALA A 73 -4.59 7.82 0.45
CA ALA A 73 -5.37 8.48 -0.60
C ALA A 73 -5.12 10.00 -0.63
N HIS A 74 -5.00 10.64 0.54
CA HIS A 74 -4.66 12.05 0.65
C HIS A 74 -3.25 12.36 0.13
N ILE A 75 -2.26 11.52 0.41
CA ILE A 75 -0.90 11.68 -0.12
C ILE A 75 -0.93 11.64 -1.66
N PHE A 76 -1.62 10.66 -2.25
CA PHE A 76 -1.79 10.59 -3.71
C PHE A 76 -2.57 11.78 -4.29
N SER A 77 -3.53 12.31 -3.53
CA SER A 77 -4.27 13.52 -3.91
C SER A 77 -3.36 14.74 -4.01
N PHE A 78 -2.37 14.89 -3.12
CA PHE A 78 -1.38 15.95 -3.23
C PHE A 78 -0.34 15.69 -4.32
N ALA A 79 0.03 14.41 -4.57
CA ALA A 79 0.89 14.04 -5.69
C ALA A 79 0.30 14.49 -7.04
N ARG A 80 -1.04 14.66 -7.11
CA ARG A 80 -1.74 15.23 -8.26
C ARG A 80 -1.27 16.65 -8.64
N ILE A 81 -0.67 17.41 -7.73
CA ILE A 81 -0.14 18.74 -8.04
C ILE A 81 0.99 18.66 -9.09
N ILE A 82 1.73 17.55 -9.15
CA ILE A 82 2.77 17.32 -10.17
C ILE A 82 2.18 17.40 -11.58
N PHE A 83 0.91 17.05 -11.78
CA PHE A 83 0.25 17.19 -13.09
C PHE A 83 0.10 18.64 -13.55
N LEU A 84 0.04 19.61 -12.63
CA LEU A 84 -0.08 21.03 -12.99
C LEU A 84 1.21 21.57 -13.61
N PHE A 85 2.36 20.95 -13.31
CA PHE A 85 3.63 21.34 -13.92
C PHE A 85 3.69 21.05 -15.42
N GLN A 86 2.87 20.12 -15.91
CA GLN A 86 2.81 19.77 -17.34
C GLN A 86 2.23 20.92 -18.18
N VAL A 87 1.44 21.80 -17.57
CA VAL A 87 0.82 22.96 -18.24
C VAL A 87 1.79 24.13 -18.34
N ASN A 88 2.84 24.17 -17.51
CA ASN A 88 3.81 25.24 -17.53
C ASN A 88 4.93 24.96 -18.53
N GLU A 89 5.22 25.93 -19.41
CA GLU A 89 6.20 25.77 -20.50
C GLU A 89 7.63 25.47 -20.02
N GLN A 90 8.01 25.95 -18.82
CA GLN A 90 9.34 25.74 -18.25
C GLN A 90 9.43 24.45 -17.42
N LEU A 91 8.36 24.12 -16.68
CA LEU A 91 8.35 22.98 -15.76
C LEU A 91 7.93 21.67 -16.44
N GLY A 92 7.23 21.72 -17.57
CA GLY A 92 6.80 20.54 -18.32
C GLY A 92 7.96 19.65 -18.78
N PRO A 93 9.01 20.19 -19.45
CA PRO A 93 10.18 19.40 -19.83
C PRO A 93 10.91 18.78 -18.62
N LEU A 94 10.96 19.50 -17.50
CA LEU A 94 11.57 19.02 -16.26
C LEU A 94 10.79 17.84 -15.67
N GLN A 95 9.45 17.91 -15.67
CA GLN A 95 8.60 16.81 -15.22
C GLN A 95 8.77 15.56 -16.10
N ILE A 96 8.89 15.72 -17.42
CA ILE A 96 9.13 14.60 -18.34
C ILE A 96 10.50 13.96 -18.06
N SER A 97 11.54 14.78 -17.85
CA SER A 97 12.87 14.29 -17.47
C SER A 97 12.82 13.52 -16.14
N LEU A 98 12.10 14.03 -15.15
CA LEU A 98 11.92 13.37 -13.86
C LEU A 98 11.21 12.01 -14.02
N GLY A 99 10.18 11.92 -14.86
CA GLY A 99 9.49 10.68 -15.16
C GLY A 99 10.42 9.60 -15.73
N ASN A 100 11.31 9.97 -16.66
CA ASN A 100 12.30 9.05 -17.23
C ASN A 100 13.33 8.60 -16.18
N MET A 101 13.81 9.53 -15.34
CA MET A 101 14.74 9.20 -14.25
C MET A 101 14.12 8.24 -13.23
N LEU A 102 12.84 8.40 -12.89
CA LEU A 102 12.13 7.48 -11.99
C LEU A 102 12.06 6.05 -12.54
N ILE A 103 11.93 5.89 -13.86
CA ILE A 103 11.95 4.56 -14.49
C ILE A 103 13.32 3.90 -14.29
N ASP A 104 14.40 4.66 -14.44
CA ASP A 104 15.75 4.13 -14.25
C ASP A 104 16.04 3.81 -12.76
N ILE A 105 15.59 4.66 -11.84
CA ILE A 105 15.64 4.37 -10.39
C ILE A 105 14.86 3.09 -10.06
N THR A 106 13.68 2.90 -10.66
CA THR A 106 12.85 1.70 -10.42
C THR A 106 13.57 0.42 -10.87
N LYS A 107 14.27 0.45 -12.01
CA LYS A 107 15.10 -0.68 -12.47
C LYS A 107 16.22 -0.99 -11.47
N PHE A 108 16.90 0.04 -10.96
CA PHE A 108 17.94 -0.13 -9.96
C PHE A 108 17.39 -0.69 -8.63
N LEU A 109 16.24 -0.17 -8.18
CA LEU A 109 15.54 -0.64 -6.98
C LEU A 109 15.16 -2.12 -7.10
N PHE A 110 14.74 -2.57 -8.29
CA PHE A 110 14.42 -3.98 -8.52
C PHE A 110 15.62 -4.90 -8.27
N ILE A 111 16.79 -4.56 -8.81
CA ILE A 111 18.03 -5.31 -8.57
C ILE A 111 18.38 -5.28 -7.07
N PHE A 112 18.25 -4.12 -6.43
CA PHE A 112 18.53 -3.95 -5.01
C PHE A 112 17.61 -4.81 -4.12
N LEU A 113 16.32 -4.90 -4.43
CA LEU A 113 15.35 -5.75 -3.73
C LEU A 113 15.68 -7.24 -3.90
N LEU A 114 16.14 -7.66 -5.07
CA LEU A 114 16.60 -9.05 -5.27
C LEU A 114 17.79 -9.38 -4.38
N VAL A 115 18.76 -8.47 -4.27
CA VAL A 115 19.92 -8.63 -3.40
C VAL A 115 19.49 -8.71 -1.94
N ILE A 116 18.69 -7.74 -1.46
CA ILE A 116 18.18 -7.76 -0.07
C ILE A 116 17.42 -9.06 0.21
N THR A 117 16.56 -9.50 -0.70
CA THR A 117 15.77 -10.72 -0.50
C THR A 117 16.66 -11.96 -0.44
N SER A 118 17.68 -12.05 -1.29
CA SER A 118 18.67 -13.13 -1.24
C SER A 118 19.40 -13.17 0.11
N PHE A 119 19.82 -12.01 0.62
CA PHE A 119 20.42 -11.91 1.94
C PHE A 119 19.43 -12.23 3.06
N ALA A 120 18.17 -11.76 2.95
CA ALA A 120 17.13 -12.02 3.92
C ALA A 120 16.83 -13.52 4.05
N CYS A 121 16.75 -14.26 2.92
CA CYS A 121 16.61 -15.71 2.93
C CYS A 121 17.84 -16.41 3.54
N GLY A 122 19.06 -16.00 3.20
CA GLY A 122 20.28 -16.56 3.76
C GLY A 122 20.41 -16.32 5.27
N LEU A 123 20.11 -15.10 5.73
CA LEU A 123 20.08 -14.74 7.14
C LEU A 123 18.95 -15.45 7.88
N HIS A 124 17.76 -15.54 7.29
CA HIS A 124 16.66 -16.31 7.87
C HIS A 124 17.10 -17.75 8.11
N GLN A 125 17.70 -18.41 7.13
CA GLN A 125 18.18 -19.78 7.28
C GLN A 125 19.28 -19.91 8.35
N LEU A 126 20.21 -18.95 8.42
CA LEU A 126 21.29 -18.96 9.40
C LEU A 126 20.78 -18.77 10.84
N TYR A 127 19.85 -17.83 11.03
CA TYR A 127 19.33 -17.49 12.35
C TYR A 127 18.11 -18.32 12.78
N TYR A 128 17.49 -19.05 11.86
CA TYR A 128 16.33 -19.90 12.14
C TYR A 128 16.61 -20.93 13.25
N TYR A 129 17.82 -21.50 13.27
CA TYR A 129 18.24 -22.47 14.28
C TYR A 129 18.25 -21.86 15.69
N TYR A 130 18.86 -20.68 15.86
CA TYR A 130 18.98 -20.01 17.16
C TYR A 130 17.64 -19.50 17.72
N PHE A 131 16.66 -19.21 16.87
CA PHE A 131 15.31 -18.85 17.31
C PHE A 131 14.53 -20.06 17.85
N SER A 132 14.92 -21.27 17.44
CA SER A 132 14.26 -22.51 17.83
C SER A 132 14.72 -23.02 19.20
N GLU A 133 15.95 -22.70 19.63
CA GLU A 133 16.48 -23.11 20.94
C GLU A 133 15.79 -22.39 22.12
N ASP A 134 15.35 -21.14 21.96
CA ASP A 134 14.61 -20.39 22.99
C ASP A 134 13.13 -20.86 23.12
N ASN A 135 12.66 -21.71 22.20
CA ASN A 135 11.33 -22.35 22.19
C ASN A 135 11.39 -23.89 22.21
N ASP A 136 12.53 -24.50 22.55
CA ASP A 136 12.65 -25.96 22.57
C ASP A 136 12.06 -26.57 23.86
N MET A 137 10.73 -26.74 23.88
CA MET A 137 10.02 -27.60 24.87
C MET A 137 10.10 -29.09 24.51
N ARG A 138 11.18 -29.55 23.85
CA ARG A 138 11.40 -30.98 23.65
C ARG A 138 11.96 -31.62 24.93
N PRO A 139 11.48 -32.80 25.35
CA PRO A 139 12.09 -33.51 26.47
C PRO A 139 13.55 -33.83 26.13
N ALA A 140 14.44 -33.67 27.12
CA ALA A 140 15.91 -33.74 27.04
C ALA A 140 16.52 -35.04 26.45
N ALA A 141 15.69 -35.99 26.01
CA ALA A 141 16.10 -37.22 25.37
C ALA A 141 16.42 -37.08 23.87
N PHE A 142 16.06 -35.95 23.24
CA PHE A 142 16.26 -35.73 21.79
C PHE A 142 16.99 -34.43 21.44
N SER A 143 17.52 -33.70 22.42
CA SER A 143 18.51 -32.66 22.15
C SER A 143 19.86 -33.35 21.92
N SER A 144 20.50 -33.03 20.78
CA SER A 144 21.89 -33.43 20.51
C SER A 144 22.84 -32.49 21.23
#